data_AF-A0A5C4TEM6-F1
#
_entry.id   AF-A0A5C4TEM6-F1
#
_cell.length_a   1.000
_cell.length_b   1.000
_cell.length_c   1.000
_cell.angle_alpha   90.00
_cell.angle_beta   90.00
_cell.angle_gamma   90.00
#
_symmetry.space_group_name_H-M   'P 1'
#
loop_
_entity.id
_entity.type
_entity.pdbx_description
1 polymer ?
#
loop_
_entity_poly.entity_id
_entity_poly.type
_entity_poly.pdbx_seq_one_letter_code
_entity_poly.pdbx_strand_id
1 'polypeptide(L)'
;MTDQLFEHRYTAGIIVGVVFGMLARLTMLRTDYRQYPTYPHGRIIHISLGVIAAALGAVAVPSLFDKNYTAITFLTVAAQQFRDVRNMERNTLTKLDEMELVPRGGTYIEGIAMVFEGRNYLVIFTAFTGSLFTILWGPYWGSVFGTAAILISQWFKSGKSVSHAAEVEIADVILEGPDLYVGDIYIMNVGLSADRDIIREHALGLILKPKNRNFRVSLANLGQRQAMLHDLATILGVYRDSGEPTLVPLGKLDMNDGRLALFVLPQERDAEKARQVLLRVPLLESAVRMPSESGAQAKKGGA
;
A
#
# COMPACT_ATOMS: atom_id res chain seq x y z
N MET A 1 1.94 44.10 -25.08
CA MET A 1 0.86 44.01 -24.06
C MET A 1 0.47 42.55 -23.81
N THR A 2 0.40 41.70 -24.83
CA THR A 2 0.24 40.24 -24.69
C THR A 2 1.40 39.59 -23.94
N ASP A 3 2.65 39.94 -24.22
CA ASP A 3 3.83 39.28 -23.62
C ASP A 3 3.95 39.49 -22.10
N GLN A 4 3.72 40.71 -21.61
CA GLN A 4 3.68 41.01 -20.16
C GLN A 4 2.54 40.26 -19.44
N LEU A 5 1.38 40.12 -20.11
CA LEU A 5 0.26 39.32 -19.60
C LEU A 5 0.63 37.84 -19.49
N PHE A 6 1.40 37.30 -20.44
CA PHE A 6 1.90 35.94 -20.40
C PHE A 6 3.00 35.73 -19.37
N GLU A 7 3.95 36.67 -19.23
CA GLU A 7 4.97 36.61 -18.17
C GLU A 7 4.35 36.61 -16.77
N HIS A 8 3.36 37.48 -16.51
CA HIS A 8 2.61 37.47 -15.25
C HIS A 8 1.83 36.16 -15.05
N ARG A 9 1.32 35.56 -16.13
CA ARG A 9 0.64 34.25 -16.07
C ARG A 9 1.60 33.09 -15.83
N TYR A 10 2.86 33.18 -16.25
CA TYR A 10 3.87 32.16 -15.96
C TYR A 10 4.21 32.14 -14.48
N THR A 11 4.52 33.29 -13.88
CA THR A 11 4.75 33.39 -12.43
C THR A 11 3.53 32.94 -11.65
N ALA A 12 2.33 33.38 -12.05
CA ALA A 12 1.09 32.94 -11.43
C ALA A 12 0.89 31.42 -11.56
N GLY A 13 1.18 30.84 -12.73
CA GLY A 13 1.06 29.40 -12.97
C GLY A 13 2.01 28.59 -12.11
N ILE A 14 3.25 29.04 -11.96
CA ILE A 14 4.21 28.39 -11.07
C ILE A 14 3.70 28.43 -9.63
N ILE A 15 3.28 29.59 -9.13
CA ILE A 15 2.81 29.75 -7.74
C ILE A 15 1.57 28.87 -7.50
N VAL A 16 0.56 28.95 -8.36
CA VAL A 16 -0.66 28.15 -8.24
C VAL A 16 -0.32 26.66 -8.31
N GLY A 17 0.50 26.23 -9.27
CA GLY A 17 0.94 24.84 -9.40
C GLY A 17 1.64 24.34 -8.14
N VAL A 18 2.61 25.09 -7.59
CA VAL A 18 3.33 24.70 -6.38
C VAL A 18 2.40 24.59 -5.18
N VAL A 19 1.50 25.57 -4.99
CA VAL A 19 0.53 25.56 -3.89
C VAL A 19 -0.38 24.33 -3.99
N PHE A 20 -0.96 24.06 -5.15
CA PHE A 20 -1.84 22.90 -5.33
C PHE A 20 -1.12 21.57 -5.22
N GLY A 21 0.12 21.45 -5.72
CA GLY A 21 0.96 20.27 -5.51
C GLY A 21 1.31 20.05 -4.04
N MET A 22 1.64 21.12 -3.31
CA MET A 22 1.90 21.04 -1.87
C MET A 22 0.63 20.64 -1.11
N LEU A 23 -0.53 21.21 -1.45
CA LEU A 23 -1.82 20.81 -0.88
C LEU A 23 -2.12 19.33 -1.15
N ALA A 24 -1.89 18.85 -2.39
CA ALA A 24 -2.02 17.42 -2.70
C ALA A 24 -1.13 16.58 -1.77
N ARG A 25 0.13 16.96 -1.59
CA ARG A 25 1.05 16.26 -0.69
C ARG A 25 0.54 16.22 0.75
N LEU A 26 0.13 17.36 1.29
CA LEU A 26 -0.39 17.46 2.66
C LEU A 26 -1.64 16.60 2.85
N THR A 27 -2.51 16.56 1.85
CA THR A 27 -3.73 15.74 1.92
C THR A 27 -3.47 14.23 1.79
N MET A 28 -2.31 13.83 1.25
CA MET A 28 -1.83 12.45 1.17
C MET A 28 -0.94 12.03 2.34
N LEU A 29 -0.43 12.99 3.12
CA LEU A 29 0.29 12.77 4.38
C LEU A 29 -0.69 12.35 5.49
N ARG A 30 -1.33 11.19 5.32
CA ARG A 30 -1.99 10.49 6.42
C ARG A 30 -1.01 9.48 6.99
N THR A 31 -0.89 9.48 8.31
CA THR A 31 -0.13 8.48 9.05
C THR A 31 -0.96 7.22 9.11
N ASP A 32 -0.66 6.29 8.23
CA ASP A 32 -1.09 4.90 8.37
C ASP A 32 -0.09 4.24 9.32
N TYR A 33 -0.55 3.49 10.32
CA TYR A 33 0.33 2.77 11.25
C TYR A 33 1.22 1.75 10.53
N ARG A 34 0.78 1.29 9.34
CA ARG A 34 1.52 0.39 8.44
C ARG A 34 2.65 1.08 7.70
N GLN A 35 2.58 2.40 7.61
CA GLN A 35 3.47 3.20 6.81
C GLN A 35 4.23 4.12 7.76
N TYR A 36 5.54 3.91 7.84
CA TYR A 36 6.43 5.05 7.94
C TYR A 36 5.92 6.14 6.95
N PRO A 37 5.98 7.44 7.23
CA PRO A 37 6.55 8.09 8.40
C PRO A 37 5.56 8.22 9.56
N THR A 38 5.70 7.37 10.57
CA THR A 38 5.06 7.58 11.89
C THR A 38 5.80 8.65 12.68
N TYR A 39 7.09 8.86 12.38
CA TYR A 39 7.95 9.81 13.08
C TYR A 39 7.99 11.21 12.43
N PRO A 40 8.16 12.28 13.23
CA PRO A 40 8.23 13.66 12.74
C PRO A 40 9.25 13.87 11.62
N HIS A 41 10.43 13.23 11.71
CA HIS A 41 11.50 13.35 10.70
C HIS A 41 11.08 12.79 9.34
N GLY A 42 10.43 11.62 9.32
CA GLY A 42 9.93 11.07 8.07
C GLY A 42 8.89 11.99 7.42
N ARG A 43 7.98 12.59 8.21
CA ARG A 43 7.00 13.56 7.67
C ARG A 43 7.69 14.75 7.02
N ILE A 44 8.74 15.28 7.64
CA ILE A 44 9.53 16.40 7.09
C ILE A 44 10.14 15.98 5.74
N ILE A 45 10.81 14.83 5.68
CA ILE A 45 11.42 14.32 4.43
C ILE A 45 10.37 14.23 3.32
N HIS A 46 9.21 13.66 3.62
CA HIS A 46 8.14 13.53 2.63
C HIS A 46 7.53 14.87 2.21
N ILE A 47 7.38 15.84 3.12
CA ILE A 47 6.94 17.19 2.77
C ILE A 47 7.96 17.83 1.84
N SER A 48 9.25 17.81 2.20
CA SER A 48 10.33 18.38 1.39
C SER A 48 10.36 17.81 -0.02
N LEU A 49 10.28 16.48 -0.16
CA LEU A 49 10.21 15.82 -1.47
C LEU A 49 8.94 16.20 -2.25
N GLY A 50 7.82 16.41 -1.56
CA GLY A 50 6.60 16.90 -2.18
C GLY A 50 6.70 18.34 -2.68
N VAL A 51 7.43 19.21 -1.97
CA VAL A 51 7.72 20.57 -2.45
C VAL A 51 8.55 20.52 -3.74
N ILE A 52 9.58 19.68 -3.77
CA ILE A 52 10.42 19.47 -4.95
C ILE A 52 9.57 18.95 -6.12
N ALA A 53 8.73 17.94 -5.88
CA ALA A 53 7.80 17.41 -6.89
C ALA A 53 6.84 18.48 -7.41
N ALA A 54 6.27 19.30 -6.53
CA ALA A 54 5.35 20.36 -6.90
C ALA A 54 6.06 21.46 -7.73
N ALA A 55 7.27 21.86 -7.34
CA ALA A 55 8.08 22.81 -8.09
C ALA A 55 8.40 22.31 -9.51
N LEU A 56 8.82 21.05 -9.63
CA LEU A 56 9.15 20.44 -10.92
C LEU A 56 7.92 20.34 -11.83
N GLY A 57 6.78 19.90 -11.30
CA GLY A 57 5.53 19.85 -12.05
C GLY A 57 5.05 21.24 -12.51
N ALA A 58 5.14 22.25 -11.65
CA ALA A 58 4.67 23.59 -11.95
C ALA A 58 5.55 24.32 -12.98
N VAL A 59 6.88 24.19 -12.89
CA VAL A 59 7.86 24.82 -13.78
C VAL A 59 7.97 24.12 -15.14
N ALA A 60 7.63 22.83 -15.22
CA ALA A 60 7.63 22.09 -16.48
C ALA A 60 6.71 22.74 -17.54
N VAL A 61 5.57 23.30 -17.12
CA VAL A 61 4.60 23.91 -18.03
C VAL A 61 5.19 25.12 -18.80
N PRO A 62 5.58 26.24 -18.15
CA PRO A 62 6.10 27.40 -18.88
C PRO A 62 7.34 27.05 -19.71
N SER A 63 8.21 26.16 -19.20
CA SER A 63 9.39 25.71 -19.93
C SER A 63 9.05 25.02 -21.27
N LEU A 64 7.97 24.24 -21.30
CA LEU A 64 7.49 23.60 -22.53
C LEU A 64 6.83 24.60 -23.49
N PHE A 65 6.10 25.60 -22.97
CA PHE A 65 5.52 26.68 -23.79
C PHE A 65 6.60 27.52 -24.48
N ASP A 66 7.68 27.82 -23.76
CA ASP A 66 8.84 28.56 -24.27
C ASP A 66 9.79 27.69 -25.11
N LYS A 67 9.41 26.44 -25.38
CA LYS A 67 10.22 25.47 -26.16
C LYS A 67 11.63 25.27 -25.59
N ASN A 68 11.80 25.48 -24.28
CA ASN A 68 13.02 25.16 -23.58
C ASN A 68 13.04 23.66 -23.26
N TYR A 69 13.32 22.85 -24.27
CA TYR A 69 13.36 21.39 -24.14
C TYR A 69 14.46 20.90 -23.19
N THR A 70 15.43 21.75 -22.83
CA THR A 70 16.37 21.47 -21.74
C THR A 70 15.66 21.15 -20.43
N ALA A 71 14.44 21.67 -20.22
CA ALA A 71 13.64 21.35 -19.03
C ALA A 71 13.25 19.87 -18.89
N ILE A 72 13.29 19.09 -19.98
CA ILE A 72 13.12 17.63 -19.93
C ILE A 72 14.21 17.00 -19.04
N THR A 73 15.41 17.58 -18.99
CA THR A 73 16.49 17.08 -18.12
C THR A 73 16.12 17.21 -16.63
N PHE A 74 15.42 18.29 -16.22
CA PHE A 74 14.92 18.44 -14.85
C PHE A 74 13.85 17.38 -14.51
N LEU A 75 13.00 17.01 -15.47
CA LEU A 75 12.04 15.91 -15.29
C LEU A 75 12.75 14.56 -15.12
N THR A 76 13.84 14.31 -15.86
CA THR A 76 14.66 13.11 -15.71
C THR A 76 15.32 13.06 -14.32
N VAL A 77 15.88 14.18 -13.85
CA VAL A 77 16.44 14.28 -12.49
C VAL A 77 15.35 14.07 -11.44
N ALA A 78 14.14 14.62 -11.65
CA ALA A 78 12.98 14.37 -10.79
C ALA A 78 12.65 12.88 -10.67
N ALA A 79 12.60 12.19 -11.81
CA ALA A 79 12.29 10.77 -11.87
C ALA A 79 13.35 9.93 -11.11
N GLN A 80 14.63 10.29 -11.22
CA GLN A 80 15.69 9.67 -10.44
C GLN A 80 15.49 9.89 -8.94
N GLN A 81 15.19 11.11 -8.51
CA GLN A 81 14.94 11.42 -7.09
C GLN A 81 13.80 10.57 -6.51
N PHE A 82 12.70 10.34 -7.22
CA PHE A 82 11.62 9.51 -6.68
C PHE A 82 11.97 8.03 -6.62
N ARG A 83 12.76 7.53 -7.59
CA ARG A 83 13.29 6.18 -7.52
C ARG A 83 14.24 6.02 -6.32
N ASP A 84 15.06 7.02 -6.03
CA ASP A 84 15.93 7.04 -4.86
C ASP A 84 15.14 7.09 -3.55
N VAL A 85 14.02 7.82 -3.51
CA VAL A 85 13.07 7.80 -2.39
C VAL A 85 12.50 6.40 -2.19
N ARG A 86 12.05 5.73 -3.27
CA ARG A 86 11.59 4.32 -3.18
C ARG A 86 12.69 3.41 -2.65
N ASN A 87 13.90 3.52 -3.18
CA ASN A 87 15.03 2.70 -2.74
C ASN A 87 15.34 2.95 -1.26
N MET A 88 15.32 4.21 -0.81
CA MET A 88 15.52 4.59 0.58
C MET A 88 14.45 3.95 1.48
N GLU A 89 13.17 4.12 1.16
CA GLU A 89 12.06 3.54 1.94
C GLU A 89 12.16 2.01 2.00
N ARG A 90 12.41 1.36 0.86
CA ARG A 90 12.55 -0.09 0.79
C ARG A 90 13.72 -0.59 1.65
N ASN A 91 14.88 0.06 1.57
CA ASN A 91 16.07 -0.33 2.33
C ASN A 91 15.85 -0.13 3.83
N THR A 92 15.28 1.01 4.24
CA THR A 92 14.96 1.29 5.64
C THR A 92 13.97 0.28 6.19
N LEU A 93 12.86 0.03 5.48
CA LEU A 93 11.86 -0.95 5.91
C LEU A 93 12.44 -2.36 5.97
N THR A 94 13.27 -2.77 5.01
CA THR A 94 13.95 -4.07 5.01
C THR A 94 14.82 -4.23 6.26
N LYS A 95 15.57 -3.18 6.63
CA LYS A 95 16.44 -3.19 7.82
C LYS A 95 15.65 -3.23 9.13
N LEU A 96 14.51 -2.54 9.18
CA LEU A 96 13.62 -2.63 10.34
C LEU A 96 12.95 -4.01 10.43
N ASP A 97 12.61 -4.62 9.29
CA ASP A 97 11.95 -5.92 9.22
C ASP A 97 12.80 -7.07 9.78
N GLU A 98 14.13 -6.95 9.71
CA GLU A 98 15.09 -7.92 10.26
C GLU A 98 14.94 -8.08 11.79
N MET A 99 14.38 -7.09 12.48
CA MET A 99 14.22 -7.06 13.94
C MET A 99 12.78 -7.31 14.40
N GLU A 100 11.85 -7.57 13.48
CA GLU A 100 10.44 -7.83 13.80
C GLU A 100 10.23 -9.32 14.12
N LEU A 101 9.42 -9.63 15.15
CA LEU A 101 9.04 -11.02 15.45
C LEU A 101 8.24 -11.65 14.30
N VAL A 102 7.42 -10.84 13.63
CA VAL A 102 6.67 -11.23 12.43
C VAL A 102 7.00 -10.22 11.33
N PRO A 103 7.87 -10.57 10.36
CA PRO A 103 8.32 -9.64 9.33
C PRO A 103 7.18 -9.26 8.37
N ARG A 104 7.24 -8.09 7.74
CA ARG A 104 6.38 -7.65 6.62
C ARG A 104 6.57 -8.54 5.40
N GLY A 105 7.82 -8.92 5.14
CA GLY A 105 8.24 -9.61 3.93
C GLY A 105 8.44 -8.69 2.73
N GLY A 106 9.36 -9.06 1.83
CA GLY A 106 9.81 -8.20 0.74
C GLY A 106 8.71 -7.72 -0.21
N THR A 107 7.70 -8.55 -0.46
CA THR A 107 6.54 -8.19 -1.30
C THR A 107 5.74 -7.04 -0.71
N TYR A 108 5.56 -7.02 0.62
CA TYR A 108 4.82 -5.97 1.30
C TYR A 108 5.64 -4.69 1.35
N ILE A 109 6.93 -4.80 1.69
CA ILE A 109 7.87 -3.67 1.70
C ILE A 109 7.94 -2.98 0.33
N GLU A 110 8.03 -3.76 -0.75
CA GLU A 110 8.04 -3.24 -2.12
C GLU A 110 6.72 -2.52 -2.44
N GLY A 111 5.58 -3.08 -2.02
CA GLY A 111 4.27 -2.42 -2.15
C GLY A 111 4.22 -1.06 -1.44
N ILE A 112 4.73 -0.98 -0.21
CA ILE A 112 4.81 0.28 0.55
C ILE A 112 5.71 1.28 -0.20
N ALA A 113 6.89 0.85 -0.65
CA ALA A 113 7.86 1.69 -1.34
C ALA A 113 7.32 2.24 -2.68
N MET A 114 6.58 1.44 -3.46
CA MET A 114 5.92 1.88 -4.69
C MET A 114 4.83 2.92 -4.42
N VAL A 115 4.07 2.80 -3.33
CA VAL A 115 3.07 3.82 -2.95
C VAL A 115 3.72 5.17 -2.66
N PHE A 116 4.90 5.18 -2.04
CA PHE A 116 5.65 6.42 -1.79
C PHE A 116 6.13 7.10 -3.08
N GLU A 117 6.65 6.31 -4.02
CA GLU A 117 7.01 6.78 -5.35
C GLU A 117 5.78 7.35 -6.08
N GLY A 118 4.69 6.58 -6.10
CA GLY A 118 3.39 6.91 -6.70
C GLY A 118 2.82 8.24 -6.23
N ARG A 119 2.86 8.51 -4.91
CA ARG A 119 2.38 9.77 -4.33
C ARG A 119 3.13 10.99 -4.84
N ASN A 120 4.43 10.87 -5.14
CA ASN A 120 5.19 11.99 -5.70
C ASN A 120 4.78 12.28 -7.16
N TYR A 121 4.45 11.25 -7.94
CA TYR A 121 3.91 11.45 -9.30
C TYR A 121 2.55 12.16 -9.29
N LEU A 122 1.67 11.84 -8.32
CA LEU A 122 0.38 12.53 -8.17
C LEU A 122 0.55 14.02 -7.79
N VAL A 123 1.59 14.35 -7.03
CA VAL A 123 1.94 15.74 -6.70
C VAL A 123 2.40 16.49 -7.96
N ILE A 124 3.27 15.89 -8.77
CA ILE A 124 3.67 16.48 -10.07
C ILE A 124 2.45 16.71 -10.95
N PHE A 125 1.60 15.70 -11.10
CA PHE A 125 0.40 15.79 -11.92
C PHE A 125 -0.48 16.97 -11.47
N THR A 126 -0.75 17.08 -10.17
CA THR A 126 -1.56 18.17 -9.62
C THR A 126 -0.93 19.53 -9.88
N ALA A 127 0.38 19.67 -9.63
CA ALA A 127 1.09 20.93 -9.83
C ALA A 127 1.14 21.34 -11.31
N PHE A 128 1.39 20.38 -12.20
CA PHE A 128 1.39 20.57 -13.64
C PHE A 128 0.01 21.02 -14.11
N THR A 129 -1.07 20.35 -13.69
CA THR A 129 -2.44 20.71 -14.05
C THR A 129 -2.80 22.12 -13.57
N GLY A 130 -2.50 22.47 -12.31
CA GLY A 130 -2.74 23.81 -11.78
C GLY A 130 -1.98 24.90 -12.54
N SER A 131 -0.71 24.65 -12.87
CA SER A 131 0.11 25.57 -13.66
C SER A 131 -0.39 25.73 -15.10
N LEU A 132 -0.70 24.63 -15.77
CA LEU A 132 -1.21 24.60 -17.15
C LEU A 132 -2.47 25.44 -17.32
N PHE A 133 -3.48 25.20 -16.49
CA PHE A 133 -4.75 25.91 -16.62
C PHE A 133 -4.69 27.35 -16.11
N THR A 134 -3.72 27.68 -15.24
CA THR A 134 -3.41 29.07 -14.90
C THR A 134 -2.84 29.83 -16.10
N ILE A 135 -1.91 29.22 -16.83
CA ILE A 135 -1.27 29.88 -17.99
C ILE A 135 -2.27 30.05 -19.13
N LEU A 136 -3.04 29.00 -19.43
CA LEU A 136 -4.02 29.02 -20.52
C LEU A 136 -5.19 29.98 -20.27
N TRP A 137 -5.81 29.90 -19.09
CA TRP A 137 -7.10 30.56 -18.84
C TRP A 137 -7.10 31.49 -17.63
N GLY A 138 -5.98 31.62 -16.92
CA GLY A 138 -5.83 32.49 -15.76
C GLY A 138 -5.98 31.75 -14.42
N PRO A 139 -5.60 32.40 -13.30
CA PRO A 139 -5.44 31.77 -11.99
C PRO A 139 -6.73 31.20 -11.40
N TYR A 140 -7.89 31.76 -11.76
CA TYR A 140 -9.19 31.22 -11.37
C TYR A 140 -9.38 29.78 -11.90
N TRP A 141 -9.16 29.58 -13.20
CA TRP A 141 -9.27 28.26 -13.83
C TRP A 141 -8.16 27.31 -13.36
N GLY A 142 -6.93 27.81 -13.17
CA GLY A 142 -5.87 27.05 -12.53
C GLY A 142 -6.27 26.48 -11.16
N SER A 143 -6.97 27.26 -10.35
CA SER A 143 -7.45 26.82 -9.03
C SER A 143 -8.56 25.78 -9.13
N VAL A 144 -9.50 25.94 -10.08
CA VAL A 144 -10.57 24.96 -10.34
C VAL A 144 -9.98 23.61 -10.77
N PHE A 145 -9.10 23.61 -11.76
CA PHE A 145 -8.49 22.38 -12.26
C PHE A 145 -7.45 21.78 -11.30
N GLY A 146 -6.72 22.61 -10.55
CA GLY A 146 -5.86 22.16 -9.46
C GLY A 146 -6.65 21.43 -8.38
N THR A 147 -7.81 21.96 -7.99
CA THR A 147 -8.72 21.29 -7.04
C THR A 147 -9.23 19.97 -7.60
N ALA A 148 -9.66 19.95 -8.87
CA ALA A 148 -10.07 18.71 -9.54
C ALA A 148 -8.94 17.67 -9.58
N ALA A 149 -7.70 18.09 -9.86
CA ALA A 149 -6.54 17.22 -9.85
C ALA A 149 -6.20 16.67 -8.47
N ILE A 150 -6.39 17.45 -7.39
CA ILE A 150 -6.32 16.93 -6.01
C ILE A 150 -7.36 15.82 -5.82
N LEU A 151 -8.62 16.04 -6.21
CA LEU A 151 -9.68 15.04 -6.04
C LEU A 151 -9.38 13.75 -6.82
N ILE A 152 -8.89 13.86 -8.06
CA ILE A 152 -8.43 12.72 -8.86
C ILE A 152 -7.29 12.00 -8.14
N SER A 153 -6.31 12.75 -7.64
CA SER A 153 -5.17 12.18 -6.93
C SER A 153 -5.59 11.46 -5.64
N GLN A 154 -6.62 11.97 -4.94
CA GLN A 154 -7.19 11.31 -3.77
C GLN A 154 -7.91 10.01 -4.09
N TRP A 155 -8.41 9.86 -5.31
CA TRP A 155 -9.00 8.61 -5.78
C TRP A 155 -7.94 7.56 -6.11
N PHE A 156 -6.87 7.97 -6.79
CA PHE A 156 -5.77 7.07 -7.19
C PHE A 156 -4.79 6.71 -6.06
N LYS A 157 -4.81 7.42 -4.91
CA LYS A 157 -3.88 7.11 -3.80
C LYS A 157 -4.15 5.78 -3.10
N SER A 158 -5.35 5.20 -3.27
CA SER A 158 -5.83 4.05 -2.49
C SER A 158 -6.03 2.84 -3.39
N GLY A 159 -5.32 1.76 -3.07
CA GLY A 159 -5.50 0.45 -3.71
C GLY A 159 -6.66 -0.34 -3.11
N LYS A 160 -6.92 -1.52 -3.69
CA LYS A 160 -7.88 -2.49 -3.15
C LYS A 160 -7.34 -3.11 -1.85
N SER A 161 -8.24 -3.55 -0.99
CA SER A 161 -7.93 -4.27 0.26
C SER A 161 -8.50 -5.69 0.24
N VAL A 162 -8.16 -6.49 1.24
CA VAL A 162 -8.67 -7.86 1.41
C VAL A 162 -10.20 -7.90 1.46
N SER A 163 -10.89 -6.88 1.99
CA SER A 163 -12.37 -6.81 1.94
C SER A 163 -12.95 -6.86 0.52
N HIS A 164 -12.19 -6.44 -0.49
CA HIS A 164 -12.56 -6.55 -1.90
C HIS A 164 -12.27 -7.95 -2.46
N ALA A 165 -11.30 -8.66 -1.88
CA ALA A 165 -10.83 -9.96 -2.37
C ALA A 165 -11.53 -11.16 -1.74
N ALA A 166 -11.85 -11.08 -0.46
CA ALA A 166 -12.27 -12.22 0.34
C ALA A 166 -13.29 -11.83 1.41
N GLU A 167 -14.07 -12.82 1.81
CA GLU A 167 -14.83 -12.80 3.05
C GLU A 167 -13.97 -13.40 4.16
N VAL A 168 -14.06 -12.84 5.36
CA VAL A 168 -13.26 -13.25 6.51
C VAL A 168 -14.20 -13.77 7.60
N GLU A 169 -14.01 -15.02 7.97
CA GLU A 169 -14.74 -15.72 9.01
C GLU A 169 -13.81 -16.03 10.18
N ILE A 170 -14.31 -15.86 11.40
CA ILE A 170 -13.63 -16.32 12.61
C ILE A 170 -13.84 -17.83 12.68
N ALA A 171 -12.77 -18.57 12.95
CA ALA A 171 -12.79 -20.03 12.99
C ALA A 171 -12.11 -20.54 14.25
N ASP A 172 -12.59 -21.67 14.75
CA ASP A 172 -12.04 -22.31 15.93
C ASP A 172 -10.63 -22.86 15.65
N VAL A 173 -9.78 -22.76 16.67
CA VAL A 173 -8.43 -23.37 16.66
C VAL A 173 -8.54 -24.71 17.36
N ILE A 174 -8.36 -25.79 16.62
CA ILE A 174 -8.61 -27.16 17.09
C ILE A 174 -7.26 -27.89 17.19
N LEU A 175 -7.04 -28.54 18.33
CA LEU A 175 -5.87 -29.39 18.57
C LEU A 175 -6.32 -30.86 18.67
N GLU A 176 -6.00 -31.66 17.66
CA GLU A 176 -6.26 -33.10 17.62
C GLU A 176 -4.95 -33.85 17.87
N GLY A 177 -4.72 -34.24 19.12
CA GLY A 177 -3.45 -34.81 19.53
C GLY A 177 -2.31 -33.78 19.36
N PRO A 178 -1.32 -34.03 18.49
CA PRO A 178 -0.29 -33.05 18.15
C PRO A 178 -0.68 -32.15 16.96
N ASP A 179 -1.75 -32.43 16.23
CA ASP A 179 -2.07 -31.70 14.99
C ASP A 179 -2.95 -30.48 15.26
N LEU A 180 -2.57 -29.34 14.69
CA LEU A 180 -3.23 -28.05 14.85
C LEU A 180 -4.01 -27.68 13.58
N TYR A 181 -5.27 -27.30 13.77
CA TYR A 181 -6.19 -26.89 12.70
C TYR A 181 -6.80 -25.52 13.01
N VAL A 182 -7.17 -24.82 11.94
CA VAL A 182 -8.07 -23.65 12.00
C VAL A 182 -9.29 -23.99 11.18
N GLY A 183 -10.43 -24.17 11.84
CA GLY A 183 -11.58 -24.86 11.26
C GLY A 183 -11.17 -26.26 10.79
N ASP A 184 -11.34 -26.53 9.51
CA ASP A 184 -11.00 -27.80 8.86
C ASP A 184 -9.63 -27.81 8.16
N ILE A 185 -8.86 -26.72 8.24
CA ILE A 185 -7.60 -26.55 7.52
C ILE A 185 -6.41 -26.83 8.44
N TYR A 186 -5.61 -27.83 8.08
CA TYR A 186 -4.38 -28.19 8.81
C TYR A 186 -3.32 -27.08 8.75
N ILE A 187 -2.78 -26.72 9.91
CA ILE A 187 -1.75 -25.69 10.06
C ILE A 187 -0.36 -26.32 10.20
N MET A 188 -0.15 -27.06 11.29
CA MET A 188 1.13 -27.67 11.63
C MET A 188 0.98 -28.71 12.74
N ASN A 189 2.06 -29.45 12.99
CA ASN A 189 2.19 -30.35 14.11
C ASN A 189 2.89 -29.63 15.28
N VAL A 190 2.32 -29.74 16.48
CA VAL A 190 2.75 -29.13 17.74
C VAL A 190 3.07 -30.25 18.72
N GLY A 191 4.34 -30.66 18.77
CA GLY A 191 4.78 -31.80 19.58
C GLY A 191 4.75 -31.55 21.09
N LEU A 192 5.23 -30.38 21.54
CA LEU A 192 5.34 -30.06 22.96
C LEU A 192 3.96 -29.80 23.57
N SER A 193 3.69 -30.38 24.75
CA SER A 193 2.44 -30.14 25.47
C SER A 193 2.32 -28.70 25.96
N ALA A 194 3.42 -28.09 26.42
CA ALA A 194 3.45 -26.71 26.87
C ALA A 194 3.02 -25.73 25.75
N ASP A 195 3.55 -25.90 24.54
CA ASP A 195 3.15 -25.11 23.37
C ASP A 195 1.66 -25.29 23.06
N ARG A 196 1.14 -26.52 23.16
CA ARG A 196 -0.30 -26.80 22.96
C ARG A 196 -1.16 -26.08 23.99
N ASP A 197 -0.73 -26.00 25.25
CA ASP A 197 -1.47 -25.30 26.30
C ASP A 197 -1.51 -23.79 26.03
N ILE A 198 -0.37 -23.19 25.65
CA ILE A 198 -0.29 -21.80 25.20
C ILE A 198 -1.21 -21.53 24.02
N ILE A 199 -1.22 -22.43 23.03
CA ILE A 199 -2.08 -22.29 21.84
C ILE A 199 -3.56 -22.30 22.22
N ARG A 200 -4.01 -23.18 23.12
CA ARG A 200 -5.40 -23.19 23.58
C ARG A 200 -5.78 -21.88 24.28
N GLU A 201 -4.84 -21.31 25.03
CA GLU A 201 -5.06 -20.09 25.79
C GLU A 201 -4.98 -18.81 24.95
N HIS A 202 -4.19 -18.76 23.89
CA HIS A 202 -3.92 -17.50 23.19
C HIS A 202 -4.35 -17.47 21.73
N ALA A 203 -4.49 -18.62 21.06
CA ALA A 203 -4.68 -18.63 19.63
C ALA A 203 -6.03 -18.04 19.17
N LEU A 204 -6.00 -17.48 17.96
CA LEU A 204 -7.17 -17.12 17.15
C LEU A 204 -7.00 -17.69 15.74
N GLY A 205 -8.11 -18.18 15.19
CA GLY A 205 -8.21 -18.72 13.84
C GLY A 205 -9.09 -17.84 12.96
N LEU A 206 -8.65 -17.58 11.72
CA LEU A 206 -9.41 -16.82 10.73
C LEU A 206 -9.37 -17.57 9.39
N ILE A 207 -10.50 -17.71 8.71
CA ILE A 207 -10.59 -18.31 7.37
C ILE A 207 -11.00 -17.24 6.37
N LEU A 208 -10.19 -17.09 5.32
CA LEU A 208 -10.46 -16.20 4.20
C LEU A 208 -11.03 -17.01 3.03
N LYS A 209 -12.26 -16.69 2.64
CA LYS A 209 -12.95 -17.27 1.47
C LYS A 209 -12.80 -16.32 0.28
N PRO A 210 -12.06 -16.69 -0.79
CA PRO A 210 -11.87 -15.82 -1.94
C PRO A 210 -13.18 -15.60 -2.71
N LYS A 211 -13.50 -14.36 -3.05
CA LYS A 211 -14.73 -14.00 -3.78
C LYS A 211 -14.73 -14.44 -5.24
N ASN A 212 -13.55 -14.65 -5.84
CA ASN A 212 -13.41 -15.14 -7.21
C ASN A 212 -12.06 -15.84 -7.44
N ARG A 213 -11.88 -16.42 -8.63
CA ARG A 213 -10.65 -17.14 -9.03
C ARG A 213 -9.40 -16.26 -9.03
N ASN A 214 -9.51 -14.99 -9.38
CA ASN A 214 -8.35 -14.08 -9.38
C ASN A 214 -7.86 -13.87 -7.95
N PHE A 215 -8.78 -13.61 -7.02
CA PHE A 215 -8.47 -13.44 -5.61
C PHE A 215 -7.98 -14.72 -4.95
N ARG A 216 -8.46 -15.89 -5.38
CA ARG A 216 -7.88 -17.18 -4.96
C ARG A 216 -6.37 -17.22 -5.23
N VAL A 217 -5.94 -16.81 -6.42
CA VAL A 217 -4.50 -16.77 -6.76
C VAL A 217 -3.76 -15.70 -5.96
N SER A 218 -4.39 -14.54 -5.71
CA SER A 218 -3.78 -13.50 -4.88
C SER A 218 -3.59 -13.90 -3.42
N LEU A 219 -4.57 -14.59 -2.80
CA LEU A 219 -4.41 -15.15 -1.46
C LEU A 219 -3.40 -16.30 -1.42
N ALA A 220 -3.25 -17.02 -2.53
CA ALA A 220 -2.25 -18.07 -2.64
C ALA A 220 -0.81 -17.53 -2.61
N ASN A 221 -0.59 -16.25 -2.91
CA ASN A 221 0.72 -15.60 -2.85
C ASN A 221 1.26 -15.52 -1.41
N LEU A 222 2.45 -16.04 -1.17
CA LEU A 222 3.07 -16.04 0.17
C LEU A 222 3.31 -14.63 0.72
N GLY A 223 3.67 -13.66 -0.13
CA GLY A 223 3.87 -12.27 0.28
C GLY A 223 2.57 -11.62 0.78
N GLN A 224 1.43 -11.91 0.13
CA GLN A 224 0.13 -11.44 0.61
C GLN A 224 -0.24 -12.05 1.97
N ARG A 225 0.06 -13.35 2.17
CA ARG A 225 -0.16 -14.03 3.46
C ARG A 225 0.71 -13.42 4.55
N GLN A 226 1.99 -13.16 4.26
CA GLN A 226 2.91 -12.56 5.19
C GLN A 226 2.46 -11.14 5.60
N ALA A 227 2.01 -10.32 4.65
CA ALA A 227 1.46 -9.00 4.95
C ALA A 227 0.26 -9.06 5.90
N MET A 228 -0.64 -10.03 5.71
CA MET A 228 -1.78 -10.24 6.61
C MET A 228 -1.35 -10.65 8.01
N LEU A 229 -0.38 -11.57 8.13
CA LEU A 229 0.15 -12.01 9.42
C LEU A 229 0.89 -10.87 10.15
N HIS A 230 1.70 -10.10 9.42
CA HIS A 230 2.40 -8.93 9.97
C HIS A 230 1.44 -7.88 10.52
N ASP A 231 0.40 -7.53 9.76
CA ASP A 231 -0.58 -6.52 10.19
C ASP A 231 -1.36 -6.98 11.42
N LEU A 232 -1.75 -8.26 11.47
CA LEU A 232 -2.38 -8.85 12.64
C LEU A 232 -1.47 -8.78 13.86
N ALA A 233 -0.22 -9.22 13.73
CA ALA A 233 0.76 -9.20 14.80
C ALA A 233 1.10 -7.78 15.28
N THR A 234 1.16 -6.81 14.36
CA THR A 234 1.47 -5.41 14.68
C THR A 234 0.36 -4.75 15.50
N ILE A 235 -0.90 -5.04 15.19
CA ILE A 235 -2.05 -4.35 15.81
C ILE A 235 -2.53 -5.06 17.08
N LEU A 236 -2.53 -6.38 17.09
CA LEU A 236 -3.00 -7.18 18.22
C LEU A 236 -1.87 -7.61 19.15
N GLY A 237 -0.62 -7.30 18.80
CA GLY A 237 0.57 -7.88 19.40
C GLY A 237 0.75 -9.34 18.98
N VAL A 238 1.85 -9.94 19.45
CA VAL A 238 2.12 -11.37 19.27
C VAL A 238 2.59 -11.96 20.60
N TYR A 239 2.05 -13.13 20.95
CA TYR A 239 2.43 -13.93 22.12
C TYR A 239 3.47 -14.97 21.68
N ARG A 240 4.73 -14.52 21.60
CA ARG A 240 5.91 -15.35 21.36
C ARG A 240 7.18 -14.56 21.64
N ASP A 241 8.29 -15.27 21.80
CA ASP A 241 9.62 -14.69 21.73
C ASP A 241 10.39 -15.17 20.47
N SER A 242 11.62 -14.71 20.33
CA SER A 242 12.61 -15.26 19.41
C SER A 242 12.97 -16.70 19.82
N GLY A 243 13.09 -17.60 18.84
CA GLY A 243 13.49 -19.00 19.09
C GLY A 243 12.34 -20.00 19.31
N GLU A 244 11.07 -19.57 19.20
CA GLU A 244 9.89 -20.43 19.38
C GLU A 244 9.16 -20.68 18.03
N PRO A 245 9.60 -21.66 17.21
CA PRO A 245 9.06 -21.88 15.87
C PRO A 245 7.58 -22.30 15.86
N THR A 246 7.12 -22.96 16.92
CA THR A 246 5.73 -23.44 17.05
C THR A 246 4.73 -22.33 17.34
N LEU A 247 5.19 -21.18 17.85
CA LEU A 247 4.35 -20.03 18.21
C LEU A 247 4.36 -18.94 17.12
N VAL A 248 4.95 -19.24 15.96
CA VAL A 248 4.98 -18.33 14.82
C VAL A 248 3.59 -18.30 14.17
N PRO A 249 3.01 -17.11 13.93
CA PRO A 249 1.79 -17.00 13.13
C PRO A 249 1.97 -17.57 11.72
N LEU A 250 0.97 -18.30 11.22
CA LEU A 250 1.08 -19.03 9.96
C LEU A 250 -0.18 -18.93 9.10
N GLY A 251 0.00 -18.96 7.79
CA GLY A 251 -1.07 -18.98 6.81
C GLY A 251 -1.01 -20.19 5.90
N LYS A 252 -2.02 -21.07 5.96
CA LYS A 252 -2.11 -22.28 5.13
C LYS A 252 -3.32 -22.24 4.22
N LEU A 253 -3.09 -22.63 2.96
CA LEU A 253 -4.14 -22.70 1.96
C LEU A 253 -4.72 -24.10 1.96
N ASP A 254 -6.03 -24.20 1.90
CA ASP A 254 -6.72 -25.44 1.52
C ASP A 254 -6.50 -25.69 0.02
N MET A 255 -5.94 -26.85 -0.31
CA MET A 255 -5.66 -27.23 -1.70
C MET A 255 -6.93 -27.54 -2.50
N ASN A 256 -8.03 -27.86 -1.82
CA ASN A 256 -9.27 -28.29 -2.47
C ASN A 256 -10.08 -27.11 -3.02
N ASP A 257 -10.26 -26.06 -2.22
CA ASP A 257 -11.12 -24.94 -2.56
C ASP A 257 -10.42 -23.57 -2.60
N GLY A 258 -9.17 -23.51 -2.14
CA GLY A 258 -8.36 -22.29 -2.11
C GLY A 258 -8.74 -21.30 -1.01
N ARG A 259 -9.46 -21.73 0.03
CA ARG A 259 -9.57 -20.97 1.29
C ARG A 259 -8.21 -20.85 1.95
N LEU A 260 -7.99 -19.76 2.66
CA LEU A 260 -6.77 -19.51 3.41
C LEU A 260 -7.10 -19.45 4.90
N ALA A 261 -6.57 -20.39 5.66
CA ALA A 261 -6.56 -20.32 7.12
C ALA A 261 -5.37 -19.49 7.59
N LEU A 262 -5.62 -18.60 8.53
CA LEU A 262 -4.61 -17.87 9.30
C LEU A 262 -4.72 -18.30 10.76
N PHE A 263 -3.57 -18.71 11.29
CA PHE A 263 -3.35 -19.01 12.69
C PHE A 263 -2.50 -17.89 13.27
N VAL A 264 -2.99 -17.23 14.32
CA VAL A 264 -2.29 -16.16 15.01
C VAL A 264 -2.38 -16.33 16.53
N LEU A 265 -1.37 -15.84 17.24
CA LEU A 265 -1.28 -15.84 18.69
C LEU A 265 -1.16 -14.40 19.17
N PRO A 266 -2.26 -13.63 19.25
CA PRO A 266 -2.20 -12.23 19.65
C PRO A 266 -2.10 -12.06 21.17
N GLN A 267 -1.57 -10.92 21.61
CA GLN A 267 -1.65 -10.51 23.02
C GLN A 267 -3.08 -10.07 23.36
N GLU A 268 -3.72 -9.31 22.47
CA GLU A 268 -5.13 -8.91 22.59
C GLU A 268 -6.03 -9.89 21.81
N ARG A 269 -6.74 -10.76 22.53
CA ARG A 269 -7.59 -11.81 21.96
C ARG A 269 -8.98 -11.29 21.50
N ASP A 270 -9.00 -10.28 20.66
CA ASP A 270 -10.23 -9.77 20.04
C ASP A 270 -10.35 -10.26 18.58
N ALA A 271 -11.19 -11.29 18.39
CA ALA A 271 -11.40 -11.91 17.09
C ALA A 271 -12.11 -10.98 16.07
N GLU A 272 -13.00 -10.10 16.53
CA GLU A 272 -13.67 -9.15 15.63
C GLU A 272 -12.72 -8.03 15.23
N LYS A 273 -11.88 -7.56 16.16
CA LYS A 273 -10.78 -6.64 15.83
C LYS A 273 -9.82 -7.28 14.83
N ALA A 274 -9.42 -8.54 15.02
CA ALA A 274 -8.58 -9.28 14.09
C ALA A 274 -9.20 -9.35 12.68
N ARG A 275 -10.50 -9.65 12.60
CA ARG A 275 -11.26 -9.64 11.35
C ARG A 275 -11.25 -8.26 10.68
N GLN A 276 -11.50 -7.19 11.44
CA GLN A 276 -11.50 -5.82 10.92
C GLN A 276 -10.12 -5.39 10.41
N VAL A 277 -9.05 -5.80 11.10
CA VAL A 277 -7.67 -5.57 10.68
C VAL A 277 -7.41 -6.25 9.34
N LEU A 278 -7.74 -7.53 9.23
CA LEU A 278 -7.56 -8.31 8.00
C LEU A 278 -8.26 -7.67 6.81
N LEU A 279 -9.53 -7.29 6.98
CA LEU A 279 -10.34 -6.68 5.91
C LEU A 279 -9.72 -5.39 5.36
N ARG A 280 -8.91 -4.68 6.18
CA ARG A 280 -8.22 -3.45 5.80
C ARG A 280 -6.84 -3.70 5.18
N VAL A 281 -6.28 -4.90 5.25
CA VAL A 281 -4.94 -5.21 4.68
C VAL A 281 -4.96 -4.91 3.18
N PRO A 282 -3.97 -4.18 2.63
CA PRO A 282 -3.92 -3.89 1.20
C PRO A 282 -3.67 -5.17 0.38
N LEU A 283 -4.25 -5.23 -0.82
CA LEU A 283 -3.85 -6.22 -1.81
C LEU A 283 -2.57 -5.74 -2.48
N LEU A 284 -1.51 -6.52 -2.36
CA LEU A 284 -0.20 -6.18 -2.92
C LEU A 284 -0.26 -6.30 -4.43
N GLU A 285 0.16 -5.26 -5.16
CA GLU A 285 0.14 -5.25 -6.64
C GLU A 285 0.93 -6.44 -7.24
N SER A 286 2.02 -6.83 -6.58
CA SER A 286 2.84 -7.98 -6.93
C SER A 286 2.18 -9.34 -6.66
N ALA A 287 1.16 -9.37 -5.78
CA ALA A 287 0.32 -10.55 -5.51
C ALA A 287 -0.95 -10.58 -6.36
N VAL A 288 -1.37 -9.45 -6.95
CA VAL A 288 -2.52 -9.41 -7.86
C VAL A 288 -2.19 -10.20 -9.12
N ARG A 289 -3.02 -11.20 -9.41
CA ARG A 289 -2.97 -11.99 -10.63
C ARG A 289 -4.37 -12.00 -11.23
N MET A 290 -4.47 -11.84 -12.55
CA MET A 290 -5.74 -11.88 -13.27
C MET A 290 -5.79 -13.06 -14.27
N PRO A 291 -5.81 -14.33 -13.79
CA PRO A 291 -5.95 -15.49 -14.67
C PRO A 291 -7.18 -15.41 -15.59
N SER A 292 -8.26 -14.72 -15.17
CA SER A 292 -9.45 -14.49 -15.98
C SER A 292 -9.19 -13.75 -17.29
N GLU A 293 -8.12 -12.97 -17.36
CA GLU A 293 -7.74 -12.19 -18.55
C GLU A 293 -6.78 -12.96 -19.47
N SER A 294 -6.36 -14.16 -19.07
CA SER A 294 -5.53 -15.00 -19.94
C SER A 294 -6.37 -15.59 -21.07
N GLY A 295 -5.89 -15.43 -22.31
CA GLY A 295 -6.54 -15.96 -23.53
C GLY A 295 -6.69 -17.48 -23.57
N ALA A 296 -6.11 -18.20 -22.60
CA ALA A 296 -6.30 -19.63 -22.38
C ALA A 296 -7.65 -19.96 -21.71
N GLN A 297 -8.39 -18.98 -21.19
CA GLN A 297 -9.76 -19.21 -20.75
C GLN A 297 -10.68 -19.20 -21.97
N ALA A 298 -11.24 -20.36 -22.28
CA ALA A 298 -12.30 -20.48 -23.27
C ALA A 298 -13.37 -19.42 -22.96
N LYS A 299 -13.63 -18.53 -23.93
CA LYS A 299 -14.80 -17.66 -23.92
C LYS A 299 -15.99 -18.56 -23.60
N LYS A 300 -16.56 -18.46 -22.39
CA LYS A 300 -17.87 -19.06 -22.13
C LYS A 300 -18.82 -18.35 -23.10
N GLY A 301 -19.22 -19.08 -24.14
CA GLY A 301 -20.16 -18.63 -25.15
C GLY A 301 -21.43 -18.16 -24.47
N GLY A 302 -21.90 -16.98 -24.89
CA GLY A 302 -23.28 -16.59 -24.65
C GLY A 302 -24.19 -17.59 -25.37
N ALA A 303 -25.14 -18.14 -24.61
CA ALA A 303 -26.39 -18.62 -25.17
C ALA A 303 -27.27 -17.41 -25.50
#